data_AF-A0A1H2R9J6-F1
#
_entry.id   AF-A0A1H2R9J6-F1
#
_cell.length_a   1.000
_cell.length_b   1.000
_cell.length_c   1.000
_cell.angle_alpha   90.00
_cell.angle_beta   90.00
_cell.angle_gamma   90.00
#
_symmetry.space_group_name_H-M   'P 1'
#
loop_
_entity.id
_entity.type
_entity.pdbx_description
1 polymer ?
#
loop_
_entity_poly.entity_id
_entity_poly.type
_entity_poly.pdbx_seq_one_letter_code
_entity_poly.pdbx_strand_id
1 'polypeptide(L)'
;MSSIIKDYYENAGVKPFLIEDKLDKLKKHSDIAAEFEYWIQNKQYRNDVSVEGYTVTDVANMSHYLNGEGAFMFLIELRENPEKAKQKMRNGFKIR
;
A
#
# COMPACT_ATOMS: atom_id res chain seq x y z
N MET A 1 14.80 4.38 -9.77
CA MET A 1 13.91 4.44 -8.60
C MET A 1 12.89 5.50 -8.90
N SER A 2 11.61 5.14 -8.89
CA SER A 2 10.58 5.97 -9.47
C SER A 2 10.27 7.15 -8.57
N SER A 3 10.72 8.34 -9.01
CA SER A 3 10.52 9.62 -8.31
C SER A 3 9.06 9.86 -7.97
N ILE A 4 8.13 9.33 -8.76
CA ILE A 4 6.68 9.53 -8.65
C ILE A 4 6.14 9.21 -7.25
N ILE A 5 6.53 8.09 -6.64
CA ILE A 5 6.05 7.74 -5.29
C ILE A 5 6.63 8.71 -4.26
N LYS A 6 7.91 9.07 -4.41
CA LYS A 6 8.57 10.02 -3.52
C LYS A 6 7.89 11.39 -3.59
N ASP A 7 7.72 11.91 -4.81
CA ASP A 7 7.02 13.16 -5.09
C ASP A 7 5.59 13.15 -4.53
N TYR A 8 4.87 12.03 -4.66
CA TYR A 8 3.53 11.89 -4.07
C TYR A 8 3.54 12.10 -2.56
N TYR A 9 4.48 11.48 -1.85
CA TYR A 9 4.61 11.63 -0.41
C TYR A 9 5.11 13.02 0.02
N GLU A 10 6.05 13.60 -0.74
CA GLU A 10 6.55 14.96 -0.49
C GLU A 10 5.41 15.99 -0.65
N ASN A 11 4.60 15.87 -1.71
CA ASN A 11 3.42 16.71 -1.93
C ASN A 11 2.33 16.49 -0.86
N ALA A 12 2.21 15.29 -0.30
CA ALA A 12 1.31 14.98 0.80
C ALA A 12 1.80 15.52 2.17
N GLY A 13 3.00 16.11 2.23
CA GLY A 13 3.58 16.67 3.47
C GLY A 13 4.13 15.60 4.42
N VAL A 14 4.44 14.39 3.92
CA VAL A 14 5.04 13.33 4.72
C VAL A 14 6.50 13.68 5.03
N LYS A 15 6.94 13.39 6.26
CA LYS A 15 8.32 13.66 6.68
C LYS A 15 9.33 12.82 5.86
N PRO A 16 10.45 13.38 5.39
CA PRO A 16 11.42 12.68 4.54
C PRO A 16 11.86 11.32 5.06
N PHE A 17 12.15 11.20 6.36
CA PHE A 17 12.56 9.94 6.99
C PHE A 17 11.50 8.82 6.87
N LEU A 18 10.20 9.17 6.91
CA LEU A 18 9.12 8.20 6.71
C LEU A 18 8.97 7.82 5.23
N ILE A 19 9.27 8.75 4.33
CA ILE A 19 9.27 8.49 2.88
C ILE A 19 10.35 7.47 2.55
N GLU A 20 11.56 7.63 3.10
CA GLU A 20 12.66 6.70 2.89
C GLU A 20 12.32 5.28 3.40
N ASP A 21 11.74 5.15 4.61
CA ASP A 21 11.29 3.85 5.15
C ASP A 21 10.22 3.18 4.25
N LYS A 22 9.24 3.95 3.78
CA LYS A 22 8.19 3.47 2.87
C LYS A 22 8.77 3.06 1.53
N LEU A 23 9.68 3.86 0.97
CA LEU A 23 10.34 3.55 -0.30
C LEU A 23 11.21 2.31 -0.20
N ASP A 24 11.89 2.06 0.93
CA ASP A 24 12.68 0.83 1.12
C ASP A 24 11.78 -0.42 1.09
N LYS A 25 10.63 -0.37 1.76
CA LYS A 25 9.61 -1.44 1.73
C LYS A 25 9.08 -1.67 0.32
N LEU A 26 8.70 -0.60 -0.37
CA LEU A 26 8.22 -0.66 -1.76
C LEU A 26 9.31 -1.18 -2.71
N LYS A 27 10.59 -0.84 -2.48
CA LYS A 27 11.71 -1.33 -3.27
C LYS A 27 11.92 -2.84 -3.13
N LYS A 28 11.64 -3.41 -1.95
CA LYS A 28 11.63 -4.87 -1.72
C LYS A 28 10.45 -5.57 -2.40
N HIS A 29 9.39 -4.83 -2.71
CA HIS A 29 8.17 -5.33 -3.35
C HIS A 29 7.86 -4.53 -4.62
N SER A 30 8.75 -4.67 -5.61
CA SER A 30 8.74 -3.88 -6.85
C SER A 30 7.46 -4.04 -7.68
N ASP A 31 6.78 -5.18 -7.57
CA ASP A 31 5.47 -5.43 -8.16
C ASP A 31 4.38 -4.54 -7.56
N ILE A 32 4.30 -4.45 -6.23
CA ILE A 32 3.37 -3.57 -5.53
C ILE A 32 3.73 -2.11 -5.78
N ALA A 33 5.01 -1.78 -5.82
CA ALA A 33 5.48 -0.43 -6.14
C ALA A 33 5.04 0.01 -7.55
N ALA A 34 5.17 -0.86 -8.54
CA ALA A 34 4.76 -0.57 -9.91
C ALA A 34 3.24 -0.32 -10.01
N GLU A 35 2.40 -1.10 -9.31
CA GLU A 35 0.98 -0.80 -9.24
C GLU A 35 0.68 0.51 -8.52
N PHE A 36 1.43 0.83 -7.47
CA PHE A 36 1.24 2.08 -6.74
C PHE A 36 1.59 3.29 -7.60
N GLU A 37 2.68 3.23 -8.36
CA GLU A 37 3.04 4.26 -9.35
C GLU A 37 1.93 4.46 -10.38
N TYR A 38 1.40 3.36 -10.91
CA TYR A 38 0.31 3.41 -11.86
C TYR A 38 -0.93 4.07 -11.25
N TRP A 39 -1.28 3.74 -10.01
CA TRP A 39 -2.39 4.37 -9.31
C TRP A 39 -2.14 5.86 -9.05
N ILE A 40 -0.91 6.27 -8.72
CA ILE A 40 -0.58 7.69 -8.54
C ILE A 40 -0.87 8.47 -9.83
N GLN A 41 -0.48 7.93 -10.98
CA GLN A 41 -0.63 8.58 -12.29
C GLN A 41 -2.06 8.50 -12.85
N ASN A 42 -2.71 7.33 -12.77
CA ASN A 42 -3.97 7.04 -13.45
C ASN A 42 -5.18 7.07 -12.52
N LYS A 43 -4.96 7.07 -11.19
CA LYS A 43 -6.00 6.94 -10.15
C LYS A 43 -6.88 5.70 -10.33
N GLN A 44 -6.31 4.64 -10.89
CA GLN A 44 -6.97 3.37 -11.17
C GLN A 44 -6.20 2.22 -10.55
N TYR A 45 -6.94 1.25 -10.00
CA TYR A 45 -6.39 -0.01 -9.50
C TYR A 45 -6.32 -1.03 -10.63
N ARG A 46 -5.14 -1.63 -10.85
CA ARG A 46 -4.96 -2.65 -11.89
C ARG A 46 -5.23 -4.06 -11.38
N ASN A 47 -5.06 -4.30 -10.08
CA ASN A 47 -5.18 -5.62 -9.46
C ASN A 47 -4.25 -6.66 -10.09
N ASP A 48 -3.12 -6.21 -10.63
CA ASP A 48 -2.10 -7.07 -11.23
C ASP A 48 -1.35 -7.86 -10.14
N VAL A 49 -1.26 -7.33 -8.93
CA VAL A 49 -0.68 -8.02 -7.77
C VAL A 49 -1.77 -8.54 -6.84
N SER A 50 -1.67 -9.82 -6.50
CA SER A 50 -2.43 -10.43 -5.41
C SER A 50 -1.48 -10.96 -4.35
N VAL A 51 -1.82 -10.72 -3.08
CA VAL A 51 -1.08 -11.21 -1.92
C VAL A 51 -2.05 -11.98 -1.05
N GLU A 52 -1.74 -13.25 -0.75
CA GLU A 52 -2.63 -14.14 0.02
C GLU A 52 -4.06 -14.24 -0.56
N GLY A 53 -4.21 -14.05 -1.87
CA GLY A 53 -5.51 -14.04 -2.56
C GLY A 53 -6.27 -12.71 -2.52
N TYR A 54 -5.68 -11.65 -1.96
CA TYR A 54 -6.27 -10.31 -1.93
C TYR A 54 -5.54 -9.36 -2.89
N THR A 55 -6.31 -8.62 -3.68
CA THR A 55 -5.82 -7.56 -4.55
C THR A 55 -5.89 -6.20 -3.86
N VAL A 56 -5.27 -5.19 -4.46
CA VAL A 56 -5.33 -3.81 -3.93
C VAL A 56 -6.77 -3.31 -3.84
N THR A 57 -7.64 -3.68 -4.79
CA THR A 57 -9.06 -3.30 -4.77
C THR A 57 -9.80 -3.99 -3.62
N ASP A 58 -9.53 -5.27 -3.36
CA ASP A 58 -10.15 -5.98 -2.24
C ASP A 58 -9.83 -5.28 -0.92
N VAL A 59 -8.55 -4.95 -0.74
CA VAL A 59 -8.07 -4.26 0.47
C VAL A 59 -8.66 -2.84 0.57
N ALA A 60 -8.70 -2.08 -0.53
CA ALA A 60 -9.30 -0.74 -0.55
C ALA A 60 -10.81 -0.77 -0.24
N ASN A 61 -11.52 -1.83 -0.65
CA ASN A 61 -12.94 -2.03 -0.38
C ASN A 61 -13.24 -2.45 1.06
N MET A 62 -12.26 -2.98 1.79
CA MET A 62 -12.46 -3.41 3.19
C MET A 62 -12.62 -2.23 4.15
N SER A 63 -11.97 -1.10 3.88
CA SER A 63 -12.04 0.06 4.76
C SER A 63 -11.72 1.34 4.01
N HIS A 64 -12.48 2.40 4.30
CA HIS A 64 -12.21 3.73 3.76
C HIS A 64 -10.79 4.24 4.11
N TYR A 65 -10.23 3.80 5.24
CA TYR A 65 -8.85 4.12 5.65
C TYR A 65 -7.78 3.41 4.82
N LEU A 66 -8.15 2.35 4.11
CA LEU A 66 -7.26 1.62 3.22
C LEU A 66 -7.40 2.07 1.77
N ASN A 67 -8.22 3.08 1.48
CA ASN A 67 -8.33 3.58 0.12
C ASN A 67 -7.04 4.31 -0.30
N GLY A 68 -6.53 3.99 -1.49
CA GLY A 68 -5.32 4.56 -2.06
C GLY A 68 -4.05 3.97 -1.45
N GLU A 69 -3.17 4.82 -0.94
CA GLU A 69 -1.88 4.44 -0.33
C GLU A 69 -2.01 3.33 0.72
N GLY A 70 -3.06 3.40 1.54
CA GLY A 70 -3.31 2.44 2.61
C GLY A 70 -3.41 0.99 2.10
N ALA A 71 -4.00 0.77 0.93
CA ALA A 71 -4.14 -0.57 0.35
C ALA A 71 -2.79 -1.14 -0.09
N PHE A 72 -1.93 -0.33 -0.71
CA PHE A 72 -0.60 -0.77 -1.13
C PHE A 72 0.29 -1.09 0.08
N MET A 73 0.28 -0.22 1.09
CA MET A 73 1.02 -0.46 2.33
C MET A 73 0.51 -1.69 3.07
N PHE A 74 -0.80 -1.94 3.03
CA PHE A 74 -1.40 -3.11 3.65
C PHE A 74 -1.10 -4.40 2.88
N LEU A 75 -1.05 -4.37 1.54
CA LEU A 75 -0.58 -5.50 0.74
C LEU A 75 0.87 -5.89 1.08
N ILE A 76 1.74 -4.90 1.29
CA ILE A 76 3.11 -5.14 1.77
C ILE A 76 3.07 -5.79 3.16
N GLU A 77 2.27 -5.25 4.10
CA GLU A 77 2.15 -5.84 5.44
C GLU A 77 1.59 -7.27 5.38
N LEU A 78 0.65 -7.55 4.48
CA LEU A 78 0.08 -8.87 4.25
C LEU A 78 1.13 -9.84 3.66
N ARG A 79 2.05 -9.34 2.85
CA ARG A 79 3.15 -10.14 2.29
C ARG A 79 4.24 -10.43 3.31
N GLU A 80 4.62 -9.43 4.10
CA GLU A 80 5.67 -9.58 5.13
C GLU A 80 5.18 -10.31 6.37
N ASN A 81 3.94 -10.04 6.81
CA ASN A 81 3.35 -10.54 8.04
C ASN A 81 1.86 -10.91 7.84
N PRO A 82 1.56 -11.97 7.07
CA PRO A 82 0.19 -12.35 6.73
C PRO A 82 -0.68 -12.61 7.95
N GLU A 83 -0.14 -13.24 9.00
CA GLU A 83 -0.87 -13.52 10.25
C GLU A 83 -1.37 -12.23 10.92
N LYS A 84 -0.50 -11.21 11.00
CA LYS A 84 -0.82 -9.93 11.64
C LYS A 84 -1.82 -9.14 10.81
N ALA A 85 -1.64 -9.11 9.50
CA ALA A 85 -2.56 -8.44 8.58
C ALA A 85 -3.95 -9.10 8.61
N LYS A 86 -4.02 -10.44 8.52
CA LYS A 86 -5.28 -11.20 8.66
C LYS A 86 -5.94 -10.96 10.02
N GLN A 87 -5.17 -10.84 11.10
CA GLN A 87 -5.69 -10.47 12.41
C GLN A 87 -6.29 -9.05 12.42
N LYS A 88 -5.65 -8.06 11.79
CA LYS A 88 -6.21 -6.71 11.64
C LYS A 88 -7.51 -6.69 10.82
N MET A 89 -7.58 -7.48 9.75
CA MET A 89 -8.79 -7.66 8.95
C MET A 89 -9.91 -8.26 9.80
N ARG A 90 -9.63 -9.34 10.55
CA ARG A 90 -10.60 -9.98 11.47
C ARG A 90 -11.06 -9.04 12.58
N ASN A 91 -10.15 -8.21 13.10
CA ASN A 91 -10.46 -7.24 14.14
C ASN A 91 -11.19 -5.99 13.62
N GLY A 92 -11.47 -5.91 12.31
CA GLY A 92 -12.31 -4.88 11.70
C GLY A 92 -11.67 -3.49 11.65
N PHE A 93 -10.34 -3.40 11.51
CA PHE A 93 -9.61 -2.14 11.55
C PHE A 93 -10.02 -1.25 12.73
N LYS A 94 -10.28 -1.86 13.91
CA LYS A 94 -10.67 -1.13 15.12
C LYS A 94 -9.58 -0.13 15.50
N ILE A 95 -9.86 1.14 15.21
CA ILE A 95 -9.19 2.30 15.79
C ILE A 95 -9.59 2.28 17.28
N ARG A 96 -8.60 2.11 18.17
CA ARG A 96 -8.79 2.42 19.58
C ARG A 96 -8.45 3.88 19.80
#